data_AF-A0A142XFI9-F1
#
_entry.id   AF-A0A142XFI9-F1
#
_cell.length_a   1.000
_cell.length_b   1.000
_cell.length_c   1.000
_cell.angle_alpha   90.00
_cell.angle_beta   90.00
_cell.angle_gamma   90.00
#
_symmetry.space_group_name_H-M   'P 1'
#
loop_
_entity.id
_entity.type
_entity.pdbx_description
1 polymer ?
#
loop_
_entity_poly.entity_id
_entity_poly.type
_entity_poly.pdbx_seq_one_letter_code
_entity_poly.pdbx_strand_id
1 'polypeptide(L)'
;MSHPTEIQQTAEPTQRQVIDVLFRDRAVRAYTFTTLGALAMIFMVMFMNGSDLGGVLVVVFGAAALVLRWTAAPPFLLLIIAYFLVFPFGIPDLGSENPYEIRETHFRVADVVLVMAILVYLRAQYRVFGFVHQIVPFENVVRRKGDVPTRRPPGHIRSDEIAWLIGIAGGVVIVGQIVWWLVNSLDFVPMEDFPFRWTDKSSLVSAYRRAPVPGEFRPGQNRFFLIVGGMFFGTLLLRLAFGYWQLRTMNAAEGAMILTDTSWAESHRERVRVEKWRIWGRQKAEEEAKRAEIRAEREEREHETRRSKRRN
;
A
#
# COMPACT_ATOMS: atom_id res chain seq x y z
N MET A 1 24.79 32.42 -20.15
CA MET A 1 24.78 31.14 -20.88
C MET A 1 25.00 30.02 -19.86
N SER A 2 23.92 29.39 -19.41
CA SER A 2 23.96 28.24 -18.51
C SER A 2 24.17 26.98 -19.35
N HIS A 3 25.30 26.29 -19.17
CA HIS A 3 25.51 24.97 -19.78
C HIS A 3 24.35 24.06 -19.37
N PRO A 4 23.63 23.43 -20.32
CA PRO A 4 22.69 22.38 -19.97
C PRO A 4 23.49 21.29 -19.27
N THR A 5 23.25 21.11 -17.98
CA THR A 5 23.81 20.02 -17.20
C THR A 5 23.27 18.74 -17.83
N GLU A 6 24.09 18.10 -18.65
CA GLU A 6 23.78 16.82 -19.26
C GLU A 6 23.51 15.86 -18.10
N ILE A 7 22.23 15.56 -17.87
CA ILE A 7 21.80 14.65 -16.82
C ILE A 7 22.32 13.29 -17.27
N GLN A 8 23.50 12.91 -16.76
CA GLN A 8 24.09 11.60 -16.97
C GLN A 8 23.03 10.56 -16.61
N GLN A 9 22.47 9.92 -17.63
CA GLN A 9 21.60 8.77 -17.46
C GLN A 9 22.45 7.66 -16.83
N THR A 10 22.42 7.57 -15.51
CA THR A 10 23.16 6.54 -14.79
C THR A 10 22.59 5.19 -15.17
N ALA A 11 23.40 4.37 -15.84
CA ALA A 11 23.07 2.99 -16.18
C ALA A 11 22.53 2.21 -14.96
N GLU A 12 21.74 1.17 -15.20
CA GLU A 12 21.28 0.30 -14.13
C GLU A 12 22.48 -0.23 -13.32
N PRO A 13 22.43 -0.16 -11.98
CA PRO A 13 23.54 -0.49 -11.13
C PRO A 13 23.80 -1.98 -11.25
N THR A 14 25.06 -2.32 -11.44
CA THR A 14 25.50 -3.71 -11.45
C THR A 14 25.22 -4.37 -10.10
N GLN A 15 25.01 -5.69 -10.06
CA GLN A 15 24.76 -6.42 -8.82
C GLN A 15 25.85 -6.18 -7.76
N ARG A 16 27.11 -6.01 -8.18
CA ARG A 16 28.24 -5.68 -7.29
C ARG A 16 28.07 -4.31 -6.63
N GLN A 17 27.72 -3.27 -7.39
CA GLN A 17 27.48 -1.93 -6.84
C GLN A 17 26.34 -1.95 -5.83
N VAL A 18 25.31 -2.76 -6.06
CA VAL A 18 24.18 -2.88 -5.14
C VAL A 18 24.58 -3.57 -3.84
N ILE A 19 25.38 -4.64 -3.91
CA ILE A 19 25.95 -5.29 -2.72
C ILE A 19 26.85 -4.31 -1.97
N ASP A 20 27.68 -3.54 -2.67
CA ASP A 20 28.50 -2.50 -2.06
C ASP A 20 27.65 -1.45 -1.36
N VAL A 21 26.54 -0.98 -1.97
CA VAL A 21 25.61 -0.04 -1.32
C VAL A 21 24.98 -0.66 -0.08
N LEU A 22 24.53 -1.92 -0.12
CA LEU A 22 23.89 -2.60 1.00
C LEU A 22 24.81 -2.74 2.22
N PHE A 23 26.09 -3.06 2.01
CA PHE A 23 27.01 -3.41 3.10
C PHE A 23 28.08 -2.35 3.42
N ARG A 24 28.42 -1.44 2.49
CA ARG A 24 29.43 -0.40 2.72
C ARG A 24 28.82 0.94 3.09
N ASP A 25 27.63 1.28 2.57
CA ASP A 25 26.96 2.51 2.97
C ASP A 25 26.50 2.39 4.43
N ARG A 26 27.05 3.23 5.31
CA ARG A 26 26.75 3.23 6.75
C ARG A 26 25.26 3.34 7.01
N ALA A 27 24.54 4.11 6.19
CA ALA A 27 23.15 4.43 6.42
C ALA A 27 22.23 3.27 5.98
N VAL A 28 22.53 2.63 4.84
CA VAL A 28 21.80 1.43 4.37
C VAL A 28 22.10 0.23 5.25
N ARG A 29 23.37 0.04 5.63
CA ARG A 29 23.83 -1.08 6.45
C ARG A 29 23.07 -1.21 7.78
N ALA A 30 22.74 -0.09 8.41
CA ALA A 30 22.00 -0.09 9.67
C ALA A 30 20.58 -0.69 9.50
N TYR A 31 19.89 -0.37 8.39
CA TYR A 31 18.62 -1.00 8.05
C TYR A 31 18.79 -2.46 7.67
N THR A 32 19.81 -2.83 6.90
CA THR A 32 20.09 -4.22 6.56
C THR A 32 20.28 -5.07 7.81
N PHE A 33 21.06 -4.60 8.80
CA PHE A 33 21.21 -5.30 10.07
C PHE A 33 19.94 -5.31 10.91
N THR A 34 19.14 -4.25 10.87
CA THR A 34 17.84 -4.20 11.54
C THR A 34 16.87 -5.23 10.93
N THR A 35 16.84 -5.36 9.60
CA THR A 35 16.06 -6.38 8.90
C THR A 35 16.53 -7.79 9.28
N LEU A 36 17.84 -8.05 9.28
CA LEU A 36 18.39 -9.35 9.66
C LEU A 36 18.11 -9.69 11.14
N GLY A 37 18.25 -8.71 12.04
CA GLY A 37 17.90 -8.85 13.44
C GLY A 37 16.42 -9.15 13.64
N ALA A 38 15.54 -8.48 12.89
CA ALA A 38 14.10 -8.76 12.92
C ALA A 38 13.78 -10.16 12.39
N LEU A 39 14.42 -10.62 11.31
CA LEU A 39 14.28 -12.01 10.81
C LEU A 39 14.73 -13.04 11.85
N ALA A 40 15.85 -12.79 12.53
CA ALA A 40 16.33 -13.65 13.62
C ALA A 40 15.34 -13.70 14.79
N MET A 41 14.72 -12.57 15.14
CA MET A 41 13.68 -12.54 16.17
C MET A 41 12.41 -13.29 15.75
N ILE A 42 11.96 -13.15 14.50
CA ILE A 42 10.83 -13.91 13.97
C ILE A 42 11.12 -15.41 14.04
N PHE A 43 12.31 -15.83 13.59
CA PHE A 43 12.78 -17.21 13.70
C PHE A 43 12.72 -17.73 15.13
N MET A 44 13.31 -16.98 16.08
CA MET A 44 13.35 -17.37 17.48
C MET A 44 11.95 -17.57 18.05
N VAL A 45 11.01 -16.65 17.77
CA VAL A 45 9.64 -16.78 18.27
C VAL A 45 8.90 -17.95 17.60
N MET A 46 9.06 -18.15 16.30
CA MET A 46 8.45 -19.30 15.60
C MET A 46 8.98 -20.63 16.13
N PHE A 47 10.28 -20.72 16.40
CA PHE A 47 10.93 -21.87 17.01
C PHE A 47 10.40 -22.13 18.42
N MET A 48 10.28 -21.10 19.26
CA MET A 48 9.68 -21.22 20.60
C MET A 48 8.21 -21.66 20.57
N ASN A 49 7.49 -21.37 19.49
CA ASN A 49 6.11 -21.82 19.26
C ASN A 49 6.02 -23.24 18.66
N GLY A 50 7.15 -23.93 18.48
CA GLY A 50 7.21 -25.30 17.94
C GLY A 50 7.13 -25.39 16.42
N SER A 51 7.31 -24.26 15.70
CA SER A 51 7.34 -24.22 14.24
C SER A 51 8.77 -24.08 13.71
N ASP A 52 9.56 -25.13 13.87
CA ASP A 52 10.97 -25.15 13.50
C ASP A 52 11.15 -24.96 11.98
N LEU A 53 10.39 -25.72 11.19
CA LEU A 53 10.40 -25.65 9.74
C LEU A 53 9.97 -24.26 9.24
N GLY A 54 8.90 -23.71 9.85
CA GLY A 54 8.40 -22.39 9.53
C GLY A 54 9.42 -21.30 9.80
N GLY A 55 10.07 -21.36 10.97
CA GLY A 55 11.15 -20.44 11.33
C GLY A 55 12.29 -20.45 10.30
N VAL A 56 12.83 -21.64 9.97
CA VAL A 56 13.94 -21.77 9.00
C VAL A 56 13.54 -21.22 7.64
N LEU A 57 12.33 -21.55 7.17
CA LEU A 57 11.84 -21.11 5.87
C LEU A 57 11.71 -19.58 5.81
N VAL A 58 11.23 -18.94 6.88
CA VAL A 58 11.13 -17.47 6.97
C VAL A 58 12.50 -16.80 6.88
N VAL A 59 13.53 -17.33 7.54
CA VAL A 59 14.89 -16.77 7.48
C VAL A 59 15.48 -16.91 6.09
N VAL A 60 15.42 -18.12 5.52
CA VAL A 60 15.96 -18.40 4.18
C VAL A 60 15.26 -17.53 3.14
N PHE A 61 13.93 -17.46 3.19
CA PHE A 61 13.13 -16.66 2.28
C PHE A 61 13.39 -15.16 2.46
N GLY A 62 13.42 -14.66 3.70
CA GLY A 62 13.70 -13.25 4.00
C GLY A 62 15.10 -12.81 3.60
N ALA A 63 16.12 -13.66 3.81
CA ALA A 63 17.48 -13.40 3.36
C ALA A 63 17.59 -13.43 1.82
N ALA A 64 16.98 -14.43 1.17
CA ALA A 64 16.93 -14.50 -0.28
C ALA A 64 16.22 -13.29 -0.89
N ALA A 65 15.13 -12.83 -0.28
CA ALA A 65 14.41 -11.63 -0.68
C ALA A 65 15.28 -10.36 -0.64
N LEU A 66 16.12 -10.22 0.37
CA LEU A 66 17.05 -9.09 0.51
C LEU A 66 18.15 -9.14 -0.56
N VAL A 67 18.70 -10.33 -0.86
CA VAL A 67 19.74 -10.52 -1.88
C VAL A 67 19.19 -10.36 -3.31
N LEU A 68 18.03 -10.97 -3.58
CA LEU A 68 17.39 -10.96 -4.91
C LEU A 68 16.60 -9.67 -5.17
N ARG A 69 16.38 -8.84 -4.14
CA ARG A 69 15.62 -7.58 -4.21
C ARG A 69 14.18 -7.79 -4.66
N TRP A 70 13.59 -8.89 -4.19
CA TRP A 70 12.25 -9.29 -4.61
C TRP A 70 11.20 -8.44 -3.89
N THR A 71 10.60 -7.48 -4.60
CA THR A 71 9.64 -6.52 -4.05
C THR A 71 8.35 -7.17 -3.53
N ALA A 72 7.97 -8.33 -4.06
CA ALA A 72 6.81 -9.09 -3.59
C ALA A 72 7.12 -9.97 -2.37
N ALA A 73 8.37 -10.07 -1.93
CA ALA A 73 8.72 -10.95 -0.82
C ALA A 73 8.06 -10.60 0.53
N PRO A 74 7.90 -9.33 0.95
CA PRO A 74 7.26 -9.02 2.23
C PRO A 74 5.86 -9.63 2.41
N PRO A 75 4.89 -9.52 1.46
CA PRO A 75 3.60 -10.18 1.61
C PRO A 75 3.69 -11.71 1.55
N PHE A 76 4.59 -12.29 0.75
CA PHE A 76 4.80 -13.75 0.76
C PHE A 76 5.35 -14.24 2.11
N LEU A 77 6.27 -13.49 2.72
CA LEU A 77 6.80 -13.82 4.05
C LEU A 77 5.71 -13.76 5.12
N LEU A 78 4.80 -12.78 5.05
CA LEU A 78 3.62 -12.73 5.93
C LEU A 78 2.71 -13.94 5.73
N LEU A 79 2.49 -14.36 4.49
CA LEU A 79 1.69 -15.55 4.18
C LEU A 79 2.33 -16.82 4.75
N ILE A 80 3.65 -16.96 4.62
CA ILE A 80 4.42 -18.07 5.21
C ILE A 80 4.26 -18.06 6.73
N ILE A 81 4.50 -16.93 7.39
CA ILE A 81 4.35 -16.81 8.86
C ILE A 81 2.92 -17.18 9.26
N ALA A 82 1.91 -16.61 8.61
CA ALA A 82 0.51 -16.88 8.91
C ALA A 82 0.17 -18.38 8.74
N TYR A 83 0.65 -19.00 7.66
CA TYR A 83 0.45 -20.42 7.42
C TYR A 83 1.03 -21.28 8.55
N PHE A 84 2.27 -21.00 8.97
CA PHE A 84 2.94 -21.76 10.03
C PHE A 84 2.47 -21.41 11.44
N LEU A 85 1.83 -20.25 11.64
CA LEU A 85 1.11 -19.97 12.90
C LEU A 85 -0.16 -20.81 13.03
N VAL A 86 -0.83 -21.12 11.91
CA VAL A 86 -2.01 -22.00 11.90
C VAL A 86 -1.58 -23.47 11.93
N PHE A 87 -0.53 -23.82 11.19
CA PHE A 87 -0.02 -25.18 11.03
C PHE A 87 1.47 -25.25 11.41
N PRO A 88 1.82 -25.34 12.71
CA PRO A 88 3.21 -25.28 13.14
C PRO A 88 4.09 -26.36 12.51
N PHE A 89 3.53 -27.54 12.26
CA PHE A 89 4.19 -28.67 11.60
C PHE A 89 4.11 -28.65 10.06
N GLY A 90 3.44 -27.65 9.46
CA GLY A 90 3.26 -27.51 8.02
C GLY A 90 2.27 -28.47 7.36
N ILE A 91 1.56 -29.29 8.15
CA ILE A 91 0.51 -30.19 7.66
C ILE A 91 -0.81 -29.79 8.35
N PRO A 92 -1.90 -29.57 7.61
CA PRO A 92 -3.21 -29.34 8.21
C PRO A 92 -3.67 -30.60 8.92
N ASP A 93 -3.72 -30.57 10.25
CA ASP A 93 -4.35 -31.64 11.03
C ASP A 93 -5.87 -31.56 10.84
N LEU A 94 -6.44 -32.55 10.19
CA LEU A 94 -7.87 -32.67 9.91
C LEU A 94 -8.64 -33.29 11.08
N GLY A 95 -7.95 -33.76 12.14
CA GLY A 95 -8.50 -34.77 13.03
C GLY A 95 -8.66 -34.41 14.51
N SER A 96 -7.87 -33.53 15.11
CA SER A 96 -7.72 -33.58 16.58
C SER A 96 -8.37 -32.46 17.40
N GLU A 97 -8.45 -31.21 16.97
CA GLU A 97 -9.06 -30.12 17.74
C GLU A 97 -9.26 -28.96 16.75
N ASN A 98 -10.36 -28.20 16.86
CA ASN A 98 -10.66 -27.15 15.89
C ASN A 98 -9.50 -26.11 15.94
N PRO A 99 -8.62 -26.03 14.93
CA PRO A 99 -7.42 -25.16 15.00
C PRO A 99 -7.80 -23.67 15.02
N TYR A 100 -9.06 -23.37 14.72
CA TYR A 100 -9.69 -22.05 14.82
C TYR A 100 -10.30 -21.77 16.19
N GLU A 101 -10.24 -22.72 17.13
CA GLU A 101 -10.52 -22.47 18.53
C GLU A 101 -9.39 -21.59 19.06
N ILE A 102 -9.63 -20.29 18.99
CA ILE A 102 -8.75 -19.27 19.53
C ILE A 102 -8.47 -19.70 20.97
N ARG A 103 -7.20 -19.95 21.31
CA ARG A 103 -6.77 -20.14 22.70
C ARG A 103 -6.92 -18.79 23.39
N GLU A 104 -8.15 -18.49 23.76
CA GLU A 104 -8.60 -17.19 24.21
C GLU A 104 -7.97 -16.82 25.54
N THR A 105 -7.74 -15.52 25.71
CA THR A 105 -7.61 -14.78 26.97
C THR A 105 -6.21 -14.41 27.49
N HIS A 106 -5.10 -14.85 26.88
CA HIS A 106 -3.78 -14.50 27.41
C HIS A 106 -2.93 -13.65 26.48
N PHE A 107 -2.52 -12.50 27.00
CA PHE A 107 -1.43 -11.70 26.45
C PHE A 107 -0.16 -12.56 26.41
N ARG A 108 0.17 -13.08 25.24
CA ARG A 108 1.41 -13.84 25.04
C ARG A 108 2.49 -12.86 24.64
N VAL A 109 3.52 -12.75 25.48
CA VAL A 109 4.70 -11.93 25.19
C VAL A 109 5.34 -12.35 23.87
N ALA A 110 5.31 -13.64 23.54
CA ALA A 110 5.77 -14.16 22.25
C ALA A 110 5.07 -13.50 21.06
N ASP A 111 3.73 -13.40 21.08
CA ASP A 111 2.95 -12.83 19.98
C ASP A 111 3.22 -11.33 19.82
N VAL A 112 3.37 -10.61 20.94
CA VAL A 112 3.75 -9.19 20.97
C VAL A 112 5.11 -8.97 20.32
N VAL A 113 6.10 -9.78 20.71
CA VAL A 113 7.46 -9.73 20.16
C VAL A 113 7.46 -10.11 18.68
N LEU A 114 6.67 -11.12 18.28
CA LEU A 114 6.54 -11.53 16.88
C LEU A 114 5.97 -10.40 16.01
N VAL A 115 4.85 -9.80 16.42
CA VAL A 115 4.24 -8.70 15.67
C VAL A 115 5.20 -7.51 15.60
N MET A 116 5.89 -7.18 16.70
CA MET A 116 6.90 -6.13 16.70
C MET A 116 8.03 -6.43 15.71
N ALA A 117 8.57 -7.65 15.73
CA ALA A 117 9.63 -8.06 14.81
C ALA A 117 9.16 -8.03 13.34
N ILE A 118 7.92 -8.44 13.06
CA ILE A 118 7.32 -8.35 11.72
C ILE A 118 7.22 -6.89 11.26
N LEU A 119 6.71 -5.97 12.10
CA LEU A 119 6.59 -4.56 11.74
C LEU A 119 7.96 -3.91 11.47
N VAL A 120 8.96 -4.23 12.31
CA VAL A 120 10.33 -3.77 12.13
C VAL A 120 10.91 -4.34 10.84
N TYR A 121 10.73 -5.64 10.57
CA TYR A 121 11.15 -6.29 9.34
C TYR A 121 10.54 -5.63 8.10
N LEU A 122 9.20 -5.50 8.05
CA LEU A 122 8.51 -4.91 6.89
C LEU A 122 9.02 -3.50 6.62
N ARG A 123 9.08 -2.67 7.66
CA ARG A 123 9.49 -1.27 7.51
C ARG A 123 10.96 -1.15 7.10
N ALA A 124 11.87 -1.92 7.71
CA ALA A 124 13.28 -1.90 7.36
C ALA A 124 13.50 -2.46 5.94
N GLN A 125 12.82 -3.55 5.56
CA GLN A 125 12.91 -4.16 4.24
C GLN A 125 12.43 -3.22 3.13
N TYR A 126 11.25 -2.60 3.28
CA TYR A 126 10.77 -1.59 2.34
C TYR A 126 11.68 -0.36 2.32
N ARG A 127 12.33 -0.02 3.44
CA ARG A 127 13.29 1.09 3.45
C ARG A 127 14.57 0.76 2.68
N VAL A 128 15.13 -0.43 2.88
CA VAL A 128 16.29 -0.95 2.11
C VAL A 128 15.97 -0.96 0.62
N PHE A 129 14.80 -1.50 0.25
CA PHE A 129 14.36 -1.51 -1.13
C PHE A 129 14.26 -0.10 -1.70
N GLY A 130 13.84 0.92 -0.94
CA GLY A 130 13.75 2.31 -1.42
C GLY A 130 15.09 2.95 -1.79
N PHE A 131 16.21 2.43 -1.27
CA PHE A 131 17.56 2.87 -1.65
C PHE A 131 18.07 2.18 -2.91
N VAL A 132 17.70 0.91 -3.09
CA VAL A 132 18.20 0.08 -4.18
C VAL A 132 17.30 0.19 -5.42
N HIS A 133 15.99 0.29 -5.21
CA HIS A 133 14.94 0.24 -6.20
C HIS A 133 13.81 1.22 -5.87
N GLN A 134 13.04 1.62 -6.87
CA GLN A 134 11.86 2.43 -6.63
C GLN A 134 10.66 1.52 -6.36
N ILE A 135 10.17 1.50 -5.13
CA ILE A 135 9.05 0.61 -4.73
C ILE A 135 7.69 1.20 -5.09
N VAL A 136 7.55 2.52 -4.97
CA VAL A 136 6.28 3.20 -5.20
C VAL A 136 6.38 3.95 -6.52
N PRO A 137 5.46 3.71 -7.48
CA PRO A 137 5.40 4.50 -8.69
C PRO A 137 5.19 5.98 -8.32
N PHE A 138 5.84 6.91 -9.02
CA PHE A 138 5.59 8.34 -8.78
C PHE A 138 4.16 8.65 -9.20
N GLU A 139 3.38 9.26 -8.30
CA GLU A 139 1.98 9.60 -8.57
C GLU A 139 1.82 10.62 -9.72
N ASN A 140 2.86 11.38 -10.05
CA ASN A 140 2.72 12.58 -10.89
C ASN A 140 3.63 12.65 -12.13
N VAL A 141 4.38 11.60 -12.47
CA VAL A 141 5.26 11.62 -13.65
C VAL A 141 4.97 10.43 -14.53
N VAL A 142 4.31 10.68 -15.67
CA VAL A 142 4.23 9.71 -16.77
C VAL A 142 5.67 9.40 -17.19
N ARG A 143 6.18 8.25 -16.75
CA ARG A 143 7.52 7.81 -17.15
C ARG A 143 7.58 7.61 -18.64
N ARG A 144 8.58 8.18 -19.28
CA ARG A 144 8.92 7.82 -20.65
C ARG A 144 9.64 6.48 -20.63
N LYS A 145 9.46 5.69 -21.68
CA LYS A 145 10.19 4.44 -21.88
C LYS A 145 11.69 4.76 -21.88
N GLY A 146 12.41 4.28 -20.87
CA GLY A 146 13.86 4.54 -20.69
C GLY A 146 14.22 5.46 -19.52
N ASP A 147 13.24 6.07 -18.84
CA ASP A 147 13.54 6.86 -17.64
C ASP A 147 14.02 5.97 -16.50
N VAL A 148 15.22 6.26 -15.99
CA VAL A 148 15.83 5.50 -14.89
C VAL A 148 15.03 5.71 -13.59
N PRO A 149 14.87 4.66 -12.75
CA PRO A 149 14.32 4.79 -11.41
C PRO A 149 15.02 5.84 -10.55
N THR A 150 14.34 6.95 -10.21
CA THR A 150 14.87 7.93 -9.28
C THR A 150 15.02 7.29 -7.90
N ARG A 151 16.26 7.21 -7.42
CA ARG A 151 16.58 6.67 -6.10
C ARG A 151 16.54 7.75 -5.04
N ARG A 152 16.17 7.36 -3.83
CA ARG A 152 16.28 8.25 -2.67
C ARG A 152 17.76 8.39 -2.29
N PRO A 153 18.31 9.61 -2.17
CA PRO A 153 19.69 9.80 -1.73
C PRO A 153 19.87 9.33 -0.28
N PRO A 154 20.93 8.56 0.03
CA PRO A 154 21.16 7.99 1.38
C PRO A 154 21.48 9.07 2.43
N GLY A 155 21.97 10.25 2.01
CA GLY A 155 22.32 11.34 2.92
C GLY A 155 21.14 11.99 3.69
N HIS A 156 19.89 11.65 3.35
CA HIS A 156 18.70 12.16 4.06
C HIS A 156 18.26 11.28 5.24
N ILE A 157 19.01 10.23 5.57
CA ILE A 157 18.68 9.34 6.69
C ILE A 157 19.20 9.96 7.99
N ARG A 158 18.31 10.17 8.96
CA ARG A 158 18.71 10.62 10.29
C ARG A 158 19.12 9.44 11.15
N SER A 159 20.10 9.63 12.03
CA SER A 159 20.59 8.57 12.92
C SER A 159 19.57 8.10 13.96
N ASP A 160 18.59 8.94 14.29
CA ASP A 160 17.49 8.63 15.21
C ASP A 160 16.33 7.87 14.53
N GLU A 161 16.35 7.73 13.20
CA GLU A 161 15.24 7.13 12.45
C GLU A 161 15.00 5.66 12.84
N ILE A 162 16.05 4.91 13.23
CA ILE A 162 15.92 3.50 13.66
C ILE A 162 15.30 3.40 15.05
N ALA A 163 15.76 4.22 16.00
CA ALA A 163 15.17 4.25 17.34
C ALA A 163 13.69 4.66 17.27
N TRP A 164 13.38 5.67 16.45
CA TRP A 164 12.02 6.10 16.19
C TRP A 164 11.17 5.02 15.51
N LEU A 165 11.74 4.28 14.55
CA LEU A 165 11.09 3.14 13.90
C LEU A 165 10.70 2.06 14.90
N ILE A 166 11.63 1.66 15.77
CA ILE A 166 11.40 0.65 16.81
C ILE A 166 10.36 1.16 17.81
N GLY A 167 10.46 2.43 18.22
CA GLY A 167 9.49 3.06 19.12
C GLY A 167 8.08 3.11 18.55
N ILE A 168 7.92 3.51 17.27
CA ILE A 168 6.63 3.45 16.58
C ILE A 168 6.12 2.02 16.49
N ALA A 169 6.96 1.05 16.11
CA ALA A 169 6.55 -0.34 16.02
C ALA A 169 6.04 -0.86 17.37
N GLY A 170 6.76 -0.57 18.46
CA GLY A 170 6.32 -0.89 19.82
C GLY A 170 5.00 -0.21 20.19
N GLY A 171 4.86 1.09 19.90
CA GLY A 171 3.61 1.82 20.14
C GLY A 171 2.41 1.24 19.37
N VAL A 172 2.59 0.89 18.09
CA VAL A 172 1.55 0.25 17.27
C VAL A 172 1.16 -1.10 17.85
N VAL A 173 2.12 -1.90 18.31
CA VAL A 173 1.82 -3.19 18.95
C VAL A 173 1.03 -2.99 20.24
N ILE A 174 1.44 -2.06 21.10
CA ILE A 174 0.72 -1.76 22.35
C ILE A 174 -0.71 -1.33 22.06
N VAL A 175 -0.92 -0.41 21.12
CA VAL A 175 -2.26 0.03 20.71
C VAL A 175 -3.06 -1.14 20.15
N GLY A 176 -2.47 -1.96 19.27
CA GLY A 176 -3.11 -3.16 18.73
C GLY A 176 -3.52 -4.14 19.82
N GLN A 177 -2.70 -4.32 20.86
CA GLN A 177 -3.01 -5.16 22.01
C GLN A 177 -4.15 -4.59 22.86
N ILE A 178 -4.19 -3.28 23.07
CA ILE A 178 -5.32 -2.62 23.77
C ILE A 178 -6.62 -2.78 22.98
N VAL A 179 -6.57 -2.60 21.65
CA VAL A 179 -7.73 -2.80 20.77
C VAL A 179 -8.18 -4.25 20.79
N TRP A 180 -7.24 -5.20 20.69
CA TRP A 180 -7.54 -6.63 20.76
C TRP A 180 -8.15 -7.01 22.12
N TRP A 181 -7.59 -6.50 23.22
CA TRP A 181 -8.15 -6.68 24.55
C TRP A 181 -9.58 -6.13 24.65
N LEU A 182 -9.82 -4.93 24.12
CA LEU A 182 -11.14 -4.31 24.11
C LEU A 182 -12.15 -5.15 23.30
N VAL A 183 -11.78 -5.60 22.11
CA VAL A 183 -12.60 -6.47 21.25
C VAL A 183 -12.94 -7.80 21.95
N ASN A 184 -12.01 -8.37 22.71
CA ASN A 184 -12.25 -9.61 23.46
C ASN A 184 -13.01 -9.38 24.77
N SER A 185 -13.08 -8.15 25.26
CA SER A 185 -13.78 -7.80 26.49
C SER A 185 -15.22 -7.36 26.25
N LEU A 186 -15.60 -7.13 24.99
CA LEU A 186 -16.93 -6.69 24.59
C LEU A 186 -17.68 -7.84 23.89
N ASP A 187 -18.93 -8.04 24.29
CA ASP A 187 -19.89 -8.90 23.62
C ASP A 187 -20.97 -8.07 22.92
N PHE A 188 -21.27 -8.41 21.66
CA PHE A 188 -22.35 -7.80 20.87
C PHE A 188 -23.62 -8.65 20.96
N VAL A 189 -24.66 -8.11 21.63
CA VAL A 189 -25.96 -8.76 21.82
C VAL A 189 -27.05 -7.84 21.25
N PRO A 190 -27.45 -8.00 19.98
CA PRO A 190 -28.34 -7.05 19.30
C PRO A 190 -29.77 -6.99 19.87
N MET A 191 -30.15 -7.94 20.72
CA MET A 191 -31.49 -8.05 21.29
C MET A 191 -31.63 -7.36 22.65
N GLU A 192 -30.54 -6.86 23.25
CA GLU A 192 -30.58 -6.07 24.48
C GLU A 192 -30.77 -4.57 24.17
N ASP A 193 -31.31 -3.79 25.12
CA ASP A 193 -31.55 -2.33 24.96
C ASP A 193 -30.28 -1.55 24.61
N PHE A 194 -29.12 -2.04 25.06
CA PHE A 194 -27.81 -1.56 24.65
C PHE A 194 -27.00 -2.72 24.06
N PRO A 195 -26.54 -2.63 22.81
CA PRO A 195 -26.04 -3.80 22.07
C PRO A 195 -24.64 -4.26 22.51
N PHE A 196 -23.99 -3.59 23.46
CA PHE A 196 -22.65 -3.94 23.94
C PHE A 196 -22.64 -4.25 25.43
N ARG A 197 -22.11 -5.41 25.79
CA ARG A 197 -21.96 -5.83 27.17
C ARG A 197 -20.51 -6.23 27.45
N TRP A 198 -20.03 -6.01 28.65
CA TRP A 198 -18.72 -6.53 29.06
C TRP A 198 -18.80 -8.05 29.27
N THR A 199 -17.90 -8.79 28.62
CA THR A 199 -17.84 -10.25 28.75
C THR A 199 -17.47 -10.63 30.19
N ASP A 200 -18.37 -11.32 30.87
CA ASP A 200 -18.06 -11.93 32.16
C ASP A 200 -17.14 -13.14 31.94
N LYS A 201 -15.95 -13.16 32.54
CA LYS A 201 -14.97 -14.25 32.31
C LYS A 201 -15.51 -15.66 32.62
N SER A 202 -16.54 -15.74 33.46
CA SER A 202 -17.25 -16.99 33.80
C SER A 202 -18.20 -17.46 32.68
N SER A 203 -18.63 -16.57 31.79
CA SER A 203 -19.53 -16.91 30.69
C SER A 203 -18.82 -17.68 29.57
N LEU A 204 -17.53 -17.43 29.31
CA LEU A 204 -16.79 -18.08 28.23
C LEU A 204 -16.71 -19.60 28.42
N VAL A 205 -16.33 -20.08 29.61
CA VAL A 205 -16.29 -21.53 29.92
C VAL A 205 -17.68 -22.15 29.85
N SER A 206 -18.71 -21.38 30.19
CA SER A 206 -20.11 -21.81 30.17
C SER A 206 -20.69 -21.84 28.76
N ALA A 207 -20.28 -20.91 27.89
CA ALA A 207 -20.77 -20.74 26.52
C ALA A 207 -20.34 -21.89 25.61
N TYR A 208 -19.16 -22.48 25.83
CA TYR A 208 -18.73 -23.67 25.09
C TYR A 208 -19.48 -24.94 25.49
N ARG A 209 -20.07 -24.98 26.69
CA ARG A 209 -20.82 -26.16 27.18
C ARG A 209 -22.33 -26.06 26.96
N ARG A 210 -22.89 -24.86 26.75
CA ARG A 210 -24.32 -24.67 26.55
C ARG A 210 -24.64 -24.61 25.06
N ALA A 211 -25.77 -25.22 24.68
CA ALA A 211 -26.34 -24.99 23.37
C ALA A 211 -26.61 -23.47 23.22
N PRO A 212 -26.23 -22.87 22.08
CA PRO A 212 -26.40 -21.43 21.87
C PRO A 212 -27.87 -21.04 22.00
N VAL A 213 -28.15 -19.98 22.76
CA VAL A 213 -29.51 -19.45 22.88
C VAL A 213 -29.90 -18.91 21.50
N PRO A 214 -31.11 -19.23 20.98
CA PRO A 214 -31.53 -18.73 19.67
C PRO A 214 -31.48 -17.20 19.65
N GLY A 215 -30.68 -16.65 18.72
CA GLY A 215 -30.43 -15.21 18.58
C GLY A 215 -29.04 -14.74 19.03
N GLU A 216 -28.28 -15.57 19.75
CA GLU A 216 -26.89 -15.24 20.12
C GLU A 216 -25.91 -15.62 19.00
N PHE A 217 -24.96 -14.73 18.73
CA PHE A 217 -23.85 -15.03 17.81
C PHE A 217 -22.83 -15.95 18.48
N ARG A 218 -22.21 -16.83 17.68
CA ARG A 218 -21.04 -17.57 18.17
C ARG A 218 -19.92 -16.59 18.54
N PRO A 219 -19.07 -16.87 19.54
CA PRO A 219 -17.99 -15.96 19.96
C PRO A 219 -17.12 -15.44 18.79
N GLY A 220 -16.78 -16.32 17.84
CA GLY A 220 -16.04 -15.93 16.64
C GLY A 220 -16.80 -14.98 15.70
N GLN A 221 -18.12 -15.15 15.55
CA GLN A 221 -18.95 -14.26 14.73
C GLN A 221 -19.11 -12.89 15.39
N ASN A 222 -19.34 -12.87 16.71
CA ASN A 222 -19.40 -11.63 17.49
C ASN A 222 -18.11 -10.81 17.32
N ARG A 223 -16.94 -11.42 17.54
CA ARG A 223 -15.64 -10.75 17.33
C ARG A 223 -15.44 -10.27 15.92
N PHE A 224 -15.84 -11.06 14.92
CA PHE A 224 -15.78 -10.63 13.53
C PHE A 224 -16.57 -9.34 13.30
N PHE A 225 -17.80 -9.25 13.82
CA PHE A 225 -18.60 -8.03 13.71
C PHE A 225 -17.98 -6.84 14.47
N LEU A 226 -17.42 -7.08 15.66
CA LEU A 226 -16.72 -6.03 16.42
C LEU A 226 -15.49 -5.52 15.69
N ILE A 227 -14.69 -6.40 15.10
CA ILE A 227 -13.48 -6.03 14.34
C ILE A 227 -13.87 -5.29 13.05
N VAL A 228 -14.79 -5.84 12.27
CA VAL A 228 -15.21 -5.25 10.99
C VAL A 228 -15.95 -3.93 11.21
N GLY A 229 -16.88 -3.90 12.15
CA GLY A 229 -17.60 -2.69 12.55
C GLY A 229 -16.66 -1.64 13.12
N GLY A 230 -15.79 -2.03 14.04
CA GLY A 230 -14.77 -1.15 14.62
C GLY A 230 -13.81 -0.58 13.56
N MET A 231 -13.38 -1.39 12.59
CA MET A 231 -12.55 -0.93 11.48
C MET A 231 -13.31 0.03 10.55
N PHE A 232 -14.56 -0.27 10.20
CA PHE A 232 -15.38 0.59 9.35
C PHE A 232 -15.69 1.93 10.01
N PHE A 233 -16.25 1.94 11.21
CA PHE A 233 -16.57 3.17 11.93
C PHE A 233 -15.31 3.91 12.39
N GLY A 234 -14.26 3.19 12.78
CA GLY A 234 -12.97 3.76 13.15
C GLY A 234 -12.32 4.49 11.97
N THR A 235 -12.31 3.90 10.77
CA THR A 235 -11.77 4.57 9.57
C THR A 235 -12.60 5.78 9.16
N LEU A 236 -13.94 5.71 9.23
CA LEU A 236 -14.80 6.87 9.00
C LEU A 236 -14.55 7.99 10.01
N LEU A 237 -14.44 7.67 11.29
CA LEU A 237 -14.19 8.63 12.35
C LEU A 237 -12.81 9.27 12.23
N LEU A 238 -11.78 8.47 11.95
CA LEU A 238 -10.44 9.00 11.68
C LEU A 238 -10.45 9.90 10.45
N ARG A 239 -11.11 9.50 9.36
CA ARG A 239 -11.26 10.34 8.16
C ARG A 239 -11.95 11.66 8.47
N LEU A 240 -13.02 11.64 9.26
CA LEU A 240 -13.75 12.83 9.68
C LEU A 240 -12.86 13.73 10.56
N ALA A 241 -12.21 13.17 11.58
CA ALA A 241 -11.37 13.89 12.52
C ALA A 241 -10.15 14.51 11.83
N PHE A 242 -9.44 13.73 10.99
CA PHE A 242 -8.30 14.23 10.22
C PHE A 242 -8.75 15.21 9.14
N GLY A 243 -9.89 14.98 8.48
CA GLY A 243 -10.45 15.93 7.52
C GLY A 243 -10.76 17.28 8.18
N TYR A 244 -11.41 17.26 9.35
CA TYR A 244 -11.70 18.46 10.10
C TYR A 244 -10.44 19.15 10.64
N TRP A 245 -9.48 18.37 11.16
CA TRP A 245 -8.18 18.90 11.60
C TRP A 245 -7.44 19.57 10.43
N GLN A 246 -7.40 18.92 9.28
CA GLN A 246 -6.78 19.44 8.07
C GLN A 246 -7.45 20.75 7.65
N LEU A 247 -8.79 20.80 7.64
CA LEU A 247 -9.54 22.03 7.38
C LEU A 247 -9.20 23.16 8.36
N ARG A 248 -8.95 22.83 9.64
CA ARG A 248 -8.59 23.82 10.66
C ARG A 248 -7.15 24.31 10.55
N THR A 249 -6.25 23.50 9.98
CA THR A 249 -4.82 23.83 9.86
C THR A 249 -4.45 24.43 8.51
N MET A 250 -5.32 24.34 7.50
CA MET A 250 -5.10 24.91 6.19
C MET A 250 -5.04 26.43 6.19
N ASN A 251 -4.02 26.96 5.50
CA ASN A 251 -3.93 28.39 5.24
C ASN A 251 -4.88 28.79 4.09
N ALA A 252 -5.30 30.05 4.02
CA ALA A 252 -6.20 30.55 2.99
C ALA A 252 -5.68 30.31 1.56
N ALA A 253 -4.36 30.36 1.37
CA ALA A 253 -3.71 30.06 0.09
C ALA A 253 -3.84 28.57 -0.30
N GLU A 254 -3.69 27.65 0.65
CA GLU A 254 -3.86 26.20 0.41
C GLU A 254 -5.32 25.88 0.11
N GLY A 255 -6.26 26.51 0.84
CA GLY A 255 -7.69 26.40 0.58
C GLY A 255 -8.06 26.88 -0.82
N ALA A 256 -7.53 28.04 -1.24
CA ALA A 256 -7.72 28.55 -2.59
C ALA A 256 -7.14 27.62 -3.67
N MET A 257 -5.99 27.02 -3.42
CA MET A 257 -5.39 26.02 -4.31
C MET A 257 -6.27 24.79 -4.44
N ILE A 258 -6.77 24.22 -3.34
CA ILE A 258 -7.65 23.04 -3.37
C ILE A 258 -8.95 23.34 -4.11
N LEU A 259 -9.56 24.50 -3.87
CA LEU A 259 -10.75 24.94 -4.61
C LEU A 259 -10.47 25.13 -6.10
N THR A 260 -9.26 25.60 -6.45
CA THR A 260 -8.82 25.71 -7.85
C THR A 260 -8.65 24.32 -8.46
N ASP A 261 -8.08 23.36 -7.74
CA ASP A 261 -7.90 21.98 -8.20
C ASP A 261 -9.23 21.23 -8.34
N THR A 262 -10.18 21.38 -7.40
CA THR A 262 -11.52 20.78 -7.55
C THR A 262 -12.30 21.43 -8.68
N SER A 263 -12.30 22.76 -8.79
CA SER A 263 -12.94 23.43 -9.93
C SER A 263 -12.27 23.09 -11.27
N TRP A 264 -10.96 22.84 -11.28
CA TRP A 264 -10.26 22.29 -12.43
C TRP A 264 -10.71 20.86 -12.71
N ALA A 265 -10.74 19.96 -11.73
CA ALA A 265 -11.16 18.57 -11.92
C ALA A 265 -12.60 18.45 -12.44
N GLU A 266 -13.50 19.28 -11.94
CA GLU A 266 -14.88 19.38 -12.41
C GLU A 266 -14.95 19.91 -13.85
N SER A 267 -14.25 21.02 -14.14
CA SER A 267 -14.31 21.66 -15.47
C SER A 267 -13.39 21.05 -16.53
N HIS A 268 -12.42 20.21 -16.15
CA HIS A 268 -11.39 19.70 -17.07
C HIS A 268 -12.00 18.86 -18.19
N ARG A 269 -12.98 18.00 -17.87
CA ARG A 269 -13.69 17.21 -18.88
C ARG A 269 -14.41 18.07 -19.90
N GLU A 270 -15.01 19.17 -19.46
CA GLU A 270 -15.69 20.12 -20.35
C GLU A 270 -14.71 20.93 -21.18
N ARG A 271 -13.61 21.41 -20.58
CA ARG A 271 -12.53 22.11 -21.31
C ARG A 271 -11.92 21.23 -22.40
N VAL A 272 -11.58 19.98 -22.07
CA VAL A 272 -11.05 19.01 -23.05
C VAL A 272 -12.07 18.74 -24.15
N ARG A 273 -13.36 18.67 -23.82
CA ARG A 273 -14.43 18.55 -24.83
C ARG A 273 -14.43 19.78 -25.74
N VAL A 274 -14.51 20.99 -25.18
CA VAL A 274 -14.51 22.24 -25.97
C VAL A 274 -13.26 22.38 -26.84
N GLU A 275 -12.09 22.01 -26.33
CA GLU A 275 -10.85 22.00 -27.11
C GLU A 275 -10.89 21.00 -28.26
N LYS A 276 -11.38 19.78 -28.04
CA LYS A 276 -11.61 18.81 -29.12
C LYS A 276 -12.57 19.35 -30.17
N TRP A 277 -13.65 20.00 -29.76
CA TRP A 277 -14.59 20.64 -30.69
C TRP A 277 -13.96 21.80 -31.48
N ARG A 278 -13.10 22.62 -30.85
CA ARG A 278 -12.34 23.68 -31.52
C ARG A 278 -11.33 23.11 -32.53
N ILE A 279 -10.63 22.04 -32.18
CA ILE A 279 -9.69 21.36 -33.08
C ILE A 279 -10.44 20.77 -34.26
N TRP A 280 -11.54 20.06 -34.00
CA TRP A 280 -12.39 19.49 -35.05
C TRP A 280 -12.96 20.57 -35.99
N GLY A 281 -13.44 21.69 -35.45
CA GLY A 281 -13.94 22.79 -36.25
C GLY A 281 -12.89 23.40 -37.17
N ARG A 282 -11.64 23.56 -36.69
CA ARG A 282 -10.51 24.04 -37.52
C ARG A 282 -10.17 23.05 -38.64
N GLN A 283 -10.08 21.77 -38.31
CA GLN A 283 -9.82 20.72 -39.31
C GLN A 283 -10.90 20.69 -40.39
N LYS A 284 -12.17 20.81 -39.99
CA LYS A 284 -13.30 20.84 -40.93
C LYS A 284 -13.26 22.08 -41.84
N ALA A 285 -12.95 23.25 -41.30
CA ALA A 285 -12.81 24.46 -42.11
C ALA A 285 -11.65 24.36 -43.11
N GLU A 286 -10.51 23.79 -42.71
CA GLU A 286 -9.38 23.52 -43.61
C GLU A 286 -9.74 22.51 -44.73
N GLU A 287 -10.50 21.46 -44.40
CA GLU A 287 -11.01 20.51 -45.39
C GLU A 287 -11.99 21.17 -46.38
N GLU A 288 -12.89 22.03 -45.90
CA GLU A 288 -13.84 22.77 -46.74
C GLU A 288 -13.11 23.76 -47.66
N ALA A 289 -12.08 24.47 -47.17
CA ALA A 289 -11.24 25.35 -47.97
C ALA A 289 -10.51 24.59 -49.10
N LYS A 290 -9.87 23.46 -48.77
CA LYS A 290 -9.21 22.59 -49.76
C LYS A 290 -10.19 22.08 -50.81
N ARG A 291 -11.41 21.69 -50.40
CA ARG A 291 -12.47 21.26 -51.34
C ARG A 291 -12.94 22.39 -52.25
N ALA A 292 -12.99 23.63 -51.75
CA ALA A 292 -13.34 24.80 -52.55
C ALA A 292 -12.25 25.15 -53.57
N GLU A 293 -10.97 25.09 -53.19
CA GLU A 293 -9.82 25.26 -54.09
C GLU A 293 -9.84 24.23 -55.22
N ILE A 294 -10.00 22.94 -54.90
CA ILE A 294 -10.09 21.87 -55.90
C ILE A 294 -11.27 22.09 -56.86
N ARG A 295 -12.41 22.59 -56.36
CA ARG A 295 -13.57 22.89 -57.20
C ARG A 295 -13.28 24.06 -58.14
N ALA A 296 -12.65 25.13 -57.65
CA ALA A 296 -12.26 26.27 -58.46
C ALA A 296 -11.26 25.87 -59.57
N GLU A 297 -10.22 25.09 -59.23
CA GLU A 297 -9.26 24.57 -60.22
C GLU A 297 -9.95 23.71 -61.30
N ARG A 298 -10.92 22.89 -60.90
CA ARG A 298 -11.69 22.06 -61.83
C ARG A 298 -12.55 22.93 -62.76
N GLU A 299 -13.23 23.94 -62.23
CA GLU A 299 -14.01 24.90 -63.01
C GLU A 299 -13.12 25.67 -64.00
N GLU A 300 -11.93 26.12 -63.57
CA GLU A 300 -10.95 26.76 -64.45
C GLU A 300 -10.51 25.83 -65.58
N ARG A 301 -10.12 24.59 -65.28
CA ARG A 301 -9.75 23.58 -66.30
C ARG A 301 -10.90 23.31 -67.26
N GLU A 302 -12.14 23.22 -66.77
CA GLU A 302 -13.33 23.03 -67.61
C GLU A 302 -13.56 24.26 -68.51
N HIS A 303 -13.37 25.48 -67.99
CA HIS A 303 -13.45 26.71 -68.77
C HIS A 303 -12.36 26.82 -69.84
N GLU A 304 -11.12 26.46 -69.53
CA GLU A 304 -10.01 26.38 -70.49
C GLU A 304 -10.30 25.36 -71.59
N THR A 305 -10.80 24.17 -71.21
CA THR A 305 -11.20 23.12 -72.16
C THR A 305 -12.35 23.57 -73.06
N ARG A 306 -13.31 24.33 -72.53
CA ARG A 306 -14.39 24.93 -73.33
C ARG A 306 -13.87 26.02 -74.28
N ARG A 307 -12.90 26.83 -73.84
CA ARG A 307 -12.27 27.87 -74.67
C ARG A 307 -11.43 27.27 -75.80
N SER A 308 -10.69 26.19 -75.55
CA SER A 308 -9.91 25.50 -76.59
C SER A 308 -10.82 24.87 -77.64
N LYS A 309 -11.91 24.21 -77.23
CA LYS A 309 -12.93 23.67 -78.14
C LYS A 309 -13.61 24.72 -79.02
N ARG A 310 -13.71 25.98 -78.58
CA ARG A 310 -14.28 27.08 -79.39
C ARG A 310 -13.30 27.69 -80.38
N ARG A 311 -11.99 27.47 -80.20
CA ARG A 311 -10.93 28.00 -81.07
C ARG A 311 -10.61 27.08 -82.25
N ASN A 312 -10.89 25.79 -82.14
CA ASN A 312 -10.80 24.81 -83.21
C ASN A 312 -12.13 24.72 -83.97
#